data_AF-A0A8T3ZYJ0-F1
#
_entry.id   AF-A0A8T3ZYJ0-F1
#
_cell.length_a   1.000
_cell.length_b   1.000
_cell.length_c   1.000
_cell.angle_alpha   90.00
_cell.angle_beta   90.00
_cell.angle_gamma   90.00
#
_symmetry.space_group_name_H-M   'P 1'
#
loop_
_entity.id
_entity.type
_entity.pdbx_description
1 polymer ?
#
loop_
_entity_poly.entity_id
_entity_poly.type
_entity_poly.pdbx_seq_one_letter_code
_entity_poly.pdbx_strand_id
1 'polypeptide(L)'
;MGYNGIYCENLSRADNATTARRTLYRKRKTDLVNDLVDPICVISNANEILSRRLGKFLDAETRSYFEMITRAATKTKTLVEELRNDSLVQ
;
A
#
# COMPACT_ATOMS: atom_id res chain seq x y z
N MET A 1 23.06 -13.81 -52.50
CA MET A 1 23.61 -13.91 -51.13
C MET A 1 22.72 -13.11 -50.21
N GLY A 2 21.69 -13.73 -49.64
CA GLY A 2 20.69 -13.07 -48.80
C GLY A 2 21.15 -13.04 -47.36
N TYR A 3 21.27 -11.85 -46.79
CA TYR A 3 21.26 -11.66 -45.35
C TYR A 3 19.82 -11.31 -44.95
N ASN A 4 19.07 -12.31 -44.49
CA ASN A 4 17.82 -12.06 -43.75
C ASN A 4 18.23 -11.61 -42.34
N GLY A 5 18.10 -10.31 -42.09
CA GLY A 5 18.37 -9.71 -40.78
C GLY A 5 17.40 -10.23 -39.73
N ILE A 6 17.81 -11.26 -38.97
CA ILE A 6 17.13 -11.69 -37.75
C ILE A 6 17.60 -10.78 -36.61
N TYR A 7 17.24 -9.51 -36.62
CA TYR A 7 17.58 -8.61 -35.52
C TYR A 7 16.55 -7.50 -35.44
N CYS A 8 15.41 -7.78 -34.78
CA CYS A 8 14.57 -6.78 -34.10
C CYS A 8 13.38 -7.43 -33.37
N GLU A 9 12.76 -8.48 -33.91
CA GLU A 9 11.51 -9.03 -33.34
C GLU A 9 11.70 -9.64 -31.94
N ASN A 10 12.83 -10.29 -31.68
CA ASN A 10 13.11 -10.89 -30.36
C ASN A 10 13.47 -9.85 -29.29
N LEU A 11 14.08 -8.72 -29.67
CA LEU A 11 14.37 -7.60 -28.76
C LEU A 11 13.08 -6.88 -28.36
N SER A 12 12.21 -6.57 -29.33
CA SER A 12 10.90 -5.96 -29.06
C SER A 12 10.01 -6.85 -28.19
N ARG A 13 10.08 -8.18 -28.33
CA ARG A 13 9.31 -9.11 -27.50
C ARG A 13 9.80 -9.15 -26.04
N ALA A 14 11.11 -9.04 -25.82
CA ALA A 14 11.71 -8.96 -24.49
C ALA A 14 11.41 -7.63 -23.78
N ASP A 15 11.45 -6.50 -24.51
CA ASP A 15 11.07 -5.18 -24.00
C ASP A 15 9.59 -5.11 -23.64
N ASN A 16 8.72 -5.71 -24.47
CA ASN A 16 7.28 -5.80 -24.20
C ASN A 16 6.97 -6.65 -22.95
N ALA A 17 7.67 -7.77 -22.74
CA ALA A 17 7.51 -8.60 -21.56
C ALA A 17 7.96 -7.86 -20.28
N THR A 18 9.07 -7.13 -20.35
CA THR A 18 9.58 -6.33 -19.23
C THR A 18 8.64 -5.18 -18.88
N THR A 19 8.09 -4.52 -19.91
CA THR A 19 7.13 -3.43 -19.74
C THR A 19 5.81 -3.93 -19.18
N ALA A 20 5.25 -5.03 -19.71
CA ALA A 20 4.03 -5.64 -19.20
C ALA A 20 4.17 -6.07 -17.73
N ARG A 21 5.33 -6.62 -17.36
CA ARG A 21 5.62 -7.01 -15.97
C ARG A 21 5.67 -5.79 -15.04
N ARG A 22 6.32 -4.69 -15.45
CA ARG A 22 6.33 -3.43 -14.69
C ARG A 22 4.92 -2.86 -14.51
N THR A 23 4.11 -2.85 -15.57
CA THR A 23 2.71 -2.38 -15.51
C THR A 23 1.88 -3.21 -14.54
N LEU A 24 2.03 -4.54 -14.57
CA LEU A 24 1.32 -5.44 -13.66
C LEU A 24 1.74 -5.24 -12.20
N TYR A 25 3.03 -5.02 -11.94
CA TYR A 25 3.52 -4.67 -10.59
C TYR A 25 2.98 -3.33 -10.11
N ARG A 26 2.98 -2.29 -10.96
CA ARG A 26 2.39 -0.98 -10.62
C ARG A 26 0.92 -1.10 -10.27
N LYS A 27 0.14 -1.80 -11.11
CA LYS A 27 -1.29 -2.03 -10.88
C LYS A 27 -1.53 -2.76 -9.54
N ARG A 28 -0.84 -3.87 -9.30
CA ARG A 28 -0.95 -4.62 -8.03
C ARG A 28 -0.61 -3.76 -6.80
N LYS A 29 0.40 -2.90 -6.91
CA LYS A 29 0.79 -1.97 -5.84
C LYS A 29 -0.32 -0.94 -5.59
N THR A 30 -0.90 -0.36 -6.64
CA THR A 30 -2.00 0.61 -6.52
C THR A 30 -3.25 -0.03 -5.93
N ASP A 31 -3.62 -1.22 -6.39
CA ASP A 31 -4.77 -1.96 -5.86
C ASP A 31 -4.58 -2.23 -4.36
N LEU A 32 -3.39 -2.72 -3.96
CA LEU A 32 -3.07 -2.97 -2.56
C LEU A 32 -3.10 -1.69 -1.70
N VAL A 33 -2.60 -0.56 -2.21
CA VAL A 33 -2.65 0.73 -1.50
C VAL A 33 -4.10 1.15 -1.27
N ASN A 34 -4.96 1.03 -2.29
CA ASN A 34 -6.37 1.40 -2.16
C ASN A 34 -7.10 0.47 -1.18
N ASP A 35 -6.86 -0.84 -1.27
CA ASP A 35 -7.46 -1.84 -0.38
C ASP A 35 -7.06 -1.66 1.09
N LEU A 36 -5.90 -1.03 1.37
CA LEU A 36 -5.41 -0.77 2.73
C LEU A 36 -5.96 0.51 3.35
N VAL A 37 -6.48 1.47 2.57
CA VAL A 37 -7.00 2.74 3.11
C VAL A 37 -8.23 2.48 3.99
N ASP A 38 -9.20 1.72 3.47
CA ASP A 38 -10.45 1.41 4.16
C ASP A 38 -10.25 0.72 5.53
N PRO A 39 -9.47 -0.37 5.65
CA PRO A 39 -9.26 -1.03 6.95
C PRO A 39 -8.52 -0.15 7.95
N ILE A 40 -7.57 0.69 7.51
CA ILE A 40 -6.89 1.65 8.40
C ILE A 40 -7.90 2.66 8.97
N CYS A 41 -8.78 3.21 8.12
CA CYS A 41 -9.83 4.11 8.54
C CYS A 41 -10.82 3.44 9.51
N VAL A 42 -11.25 2.21 9.23
CA VAL A 42 -12.14 1.44 10.12
C VAL A 42 -11.51 1.21 11.49
N ILE A 43 -10.27 0.74 11.53
CA ILE A 43 -9.54 0.49 12.79
C ILE A 43 -9.39 1.78 13.58
N SER A 44 -8.94 2.86 12.94
CA SER A 44 -8.73 4.15 13.63
C SER A 44 -10.04 4.70 14.20
N ASN A 45 -11.13 4.66 13.42
CA ASN A 45 -12.43 5.17 13.83
C ASN A 45 -13.01 4.33 14.97
N ALA A 46 -12.96 3.00 14.85
CA ALA A 46 -13.43 2.10 15.90
C ALA A 46 -12.66 2.32 17.20
N ASN A 47 -11.32 2.41 17.12
CA ASN A 47 -10.47 2.66 18.27
C ASN A 47 -10.78 4.00 18.95
N GLU A 48 -11.00 5.06 18.17
CA GLU A 48 -11.36 6.37 18.69
C GLU A 48 -12.74 6.37 19.38
N ILE A 49 -13.75 5.76 18.75
CA ILE A 49 -15.10 5.65 19.32
C ILE A 49 -15.07 4.87 20.63
N LEU A 50 -14.35 3.75 20.66
CA LEU A 50 -14.21 2.91 21.85
C LEU A 50 -13.45 3.65 22.96
N SER A 51 -12.35 4.33 22.64
CA SER A 51 -11.59 5.13 23.60
C SER A 51 -12.45 6.23 24.21
N ARG A 52 -13.25 6.95 23.41
CA ARG A 52 -14.15 8.01 23.88
C ARG A 52 -15.28 7.47 24.77
N ARG A 53 -15.87 6.32 24.43
CA ARG A 53 -17.01 5.76 25.16
C ARG A 53 -16.60 5.01 26.42
N LEU A 54 -15.52 4.24 26.34
CA LEU A 54 -15.11 3.31 27.38
C LEU A 54 -13.92 3.82 28.20
N GLY A 55 -13.07 4.69 27.64
CA GLY A 55 -11.76 5.03 28.23
C GLY A 55 -11.82 5.50 29.69
N LYS A 56 -12.87 6.22 30.10
CA LYS A 56 -13.05 6.67 31.50
C LYS A 56 -13.34 5.56 32.50
N PHE A 57 -13.78 4.39 32.03
CA PHE A 57 -14.11 3.23 32.85
C PHE A 57 -13.00 2.18 32.89
N LEU A 58 -11.92 2.40 32.14
CA LEU A 58 -10.84 1.44 31.97
C LEU A 58 -9.62 1.85 32.81
N ASP A 59 -8.88 0.84 33.24
CA ASP A 59 -7.61 1.05 33.93
C ASP A 59 -6.56 1.72 33.00
N ALA A 60 -5.42 2.12 33.58
CA ALA A 60 -4.36 2.79 32.84
C ALA A 60 -3.71 1.90 31.78
N GLU A 61 -3.59 0.59 32.04
CA GLU A 61 -2.98 -0.36 31.10
C GLU A 61 -3.85 -0.53 29.86
N THR A 62 -5.16 -0.75 30.05
CA THR A 62 -6.12 -0.90 28.96
C THR A 62 -6.26 0.39 28.16
N ARG A 63 -6.19 1.57 28.81
CA ARG A 63 -6.11 2.85 28.09
C ARG A 63 -4.87 2.96 27.20
N SER A 64 -3.74 2.41 27.64
CA SER A 64 -2.50 2.43 26.84
C SER A 64 -2.63 1.63 25.54
N TYR A 65 -3.47 0.58 25.50
CA TYR A 65 -3.73 -0.17 24.26
C TYR A 65 -4.43 0.68 23.19
N PHE A 66 -5.35 1.58 23.57
CA PHE A 66 -5.95 2.51 22.60
C PHE A 66 -4.88 3.42 21.99
N GLU A 67 -3.93 3.91 22.79
CA GLU A 67 -2.83 4.71 22.28
C GLU A 67 -1.89 3.90 21.37
N MET A 68 -1.62 2.64 21.72
CA MET A 68 -0.84 1.74 20.88
C MET A 68 -1.50 1.52 19.52
N ILE A 69 -2.82 1.27 19.49
CA ILE A 69 -3.58 1.09 18.25
C ILE A 69 -3.58 2.39 17.44
N THR A 70 -3.75 3.55 18.06
CA THR A 70 -3.66 4.85 17.38
C THR A 70 -2.28 5.05 16.75
N ARG A 71 -1.19 4.78 17.49
CA ARG A 71 0.18 4.86 16.95
C ARG A 71 0.40 3.91 15.77
N ALA A 72 -0.10 2.67 15.88
CA ALA A 72 0.00 1.67 14.82
C ALA A 72 -0.78 2.11 13.57
N ALA A 73 -2.04 2.54 13.72
CA ALA A 73 -2.87 3.01 12.61
C ALA A 73 -2.23 4.21 11.89
N THR A 74 -1.72 5.18 12.64
CA THR A 74 -1.01 6.34 12.07
C THR A 74 0.23 5.92 11.30
N LYS A 75 1.07 5.05 11.89
CA LYS A 75 2.28 4.56 11.21
C LYS A 75 1.94 3.80 9.93
N THR A 76 0.93 2.93 9.97
CA THR A 76 0.48 2.19 8.77
C THR A 76 -0.05 3.15 7.71
N LYS A 77 -0.81 4.17 8.09
CA LYS A 77 -1.28 5.21 7.16
C LYS A 77 -0.11 5.91 6.47
N THR A 78 0.89 6.37 7.23
CA THR A 78 2.08 7.02 6.68
C THR A 78 2.81 6.11 5.69
N LEU A 79 3.02 4.84 6.04
CA LEU A 79 3.67 3.87 5.14
C LEU A 79 2.87 3.65 3.84
N VAL A 80 1.53 3.58 3.93
CA VAL A 80 0.67 3.46 2.75
C VAL A 80 0.73 4.72 1.87
N GLU A 81 0.78 5.91 2.48
CA GLU A 81 0.96 7.18 1.77
C GLU A 81 2.34 7.28 1.10
N GLU A 82 3.40 6.83 1.77
CA GLU A 82 4.75 6.72 1.18
C GLU A 82 4.74 5.76 -0.02
N LEU A 83 4.15 4.57 0.11
CA LEU A 83 4.00 3.62 -0.99
C LEU A 83 3.21 4.21 -2.17
N ARG A 84 2.19 5.03 -1.89
CA ARG A 84 1.42 5.74 -2.91
C ARG A 84 2.29 6.76 -3.64
N ASN A 85 3.06 7.57 -2.91
CA ASN A 85 3.89 8.64 -3.46
C ASN A 85 5.11 8.11 -4.23
N ASP A 86 5.73 7.02 -3.79
CA ASP A 86 6.77 6.31 -4.55
C ASP A 86 6.29 5.85 -5.93
N SER A 87 4.98 5.67 -6.10
CA SER A 87 4.38 5.29 -7.37
C SER A 87 4.22 6.46 -8.34
N LEU A 88 4.31 7.71 -7.85
CA LEU A 88 4.22 8.94 -8.65
C LEU A 88 5.58 9.43 -9.16
N VAL A 89 6.69 8.92 -8.59
CA VAL A 89 8.06 9.39 -8.87
C VAL A 89 8.83 8.46 -9.83
N GLN A 90 8.25 7.32 -10.25
CA GLN A 90 8.85 6.35 -11.19
C GLN A 90 8.08 6.20 -12.51
#